data_AF-A0AAD4JPU1-F1
#
_entry.id   AF-A0AAD4JPU1-F1
#
_cell.length_a   1.000
_cell.length_b   1.000
_cell.length_c   1.000
_cell.angle_alpha   90.00
_cell.angle_beta   90.00
_cell.angle_gamma   90.00
#
_symmetry.space_group_name_H-M   'P 1'
#
loop_
_entity.id
_entity.type
_entity.pdbx_description
1 polymer ?
#
loop_
_entity_poly.entity_id
_entity_poly.type
_entity_poly.pdbx_seq_one_letter_code
_entity_poly.pdbx_strand_id
1 'polypeptide(L)'
;MEFLFFFQRKKISVGSNLLQRPEKLSCKSASAHFAFPDSSSTIDTTLNHVHKGHRPTDKREANIKSHRPEIRTGCKAAMKINGRGTAKYTVTEFIPEHGGHVLASPNKTFLLRSHRNINTLQASQVDIIESSGIAPKAGYTLMSKQMGDRKNVGFILEDYRNYLRSKRTMQTKTGETGGVLEYLTQR
;
A
#
# COMPACT_ATOMS: atom_id res chain seq x y z
N MET A 1 0.22 -0.21 -13.51
CA MET A 1 -0.56 0.52 -12.49
C MET A 1 0.27 0.73 -11.22
N GLU A 2 0.78 -0.30 -10.53
CA GLU A 2 1.46 -0.11 -9.22
C GLU A 2 2.66 0.86 -9.21
N PHE A 3 3.45 0.93 -10.27
CA PHE A 3 4.60 1.85 -10.35
C PHE A 3 4.20 3.34 -10.33
N LEU A 4 3.07 3.70 -10.94
CA LEU A 4 2.56 5.08 -10.92
C LEU A 4 2.04 5.49 -9.52
N PHE A 5 1.53 4.53 -8.73
CA PHE A 5 1.02 4.81 -7.39
C PHE A 5 2.13 5.00 -6.34
N PHE A 6 3.32 4.44 -6.57
CA PHE A 6 4.52 4.76 -5.79
C PHE A 6 4.83 6.27 -5.85
N PHE A 7 4.66 6.89 -7.03
CA PHE A 7 4.86 8.32 -7.21
C PHE A 7 3.77 9.17 -6.52
N GLN A 8 2.50 8.77 -6.60
CA GLN A 8 1.41 9.48 -5.92
C GLN A 8 1.57 9.54 -4.39
N ARG A 9 2.10 8.48 -3.75
CA ARG A 9 2.33 8.46 -2.29
C ARG A 9 3.47 9.36 -1.83
N LYS A 10 4.42 9.72 -2.69
CA LYS A 10 5.58 10.56 -2.35
C LYS A 10 5.39 12.05 -2.68
N LYS A 11 4.15 12.51 -2.95
CA LYS A 11 3.86 13.85 -3.49
C LYS A 11 4.69 14.16 -4.75
N ILE A 12 4.83 13.16 -5.63
CA ILE A 12 5.58 13.33 -6.86
C ILE A 12 4.66 13.95 -7.91
N SER A 13 4.87 15.25 -8.19
CA SER A 13 4.17 15.98 -9.25
C SER A 13 4.51 15.38 -10.61
N VAL A 14 3.50 14.84 -11.29
CA VAL A 14 3.58 14.44 -12.70
C VAL A 14 3.13 15.64 -13.52
N GLY A 15 4.02 16.20 -14.34
CA GLY A 15 3.69 17.30 -15.23
C GLY A 15 2.40 17.02 -16.01
N SER A 16 1.48 17.98 -15.95
CA SER A 16 0.13 17.93 -16.50
C SER A 16 0.14 17.64 -18.00
N ASN A 17 -0.06 16.37 -18.39
CA ASN A 17 -0.53 15.97 -19.72
C ASN A 17 -1.05 14.52 -19.75
N LEU A 18 -1.68 14.05 -18.67
CA LEU A 18 -2.33 12.73 -18.63
C LEU A 18 -3.69 12.82 -17.92
N LEU A 19 -4.60 13.57 -18.54
CA LEU A 19 -6.04 13.41 -18.35
C LEU A 19 -6.63 12.80 -19.63
N GLN A 20 -6.27 11.55 -19.93
CA GLN A 20 -7.05 10.74 -20.85
C GLN A 20 -7.20 9.32 -20.30
N ARG A 21 -8.46 8.89 -20.21
CA ARG A 21 -8.91 7.57 -19.74
C ARG A 21 -8.07 6.45 -20.38
N PRO A 22 -7.59 5.45 -19.63
CA PRO A 22 -6.71 4.44 -20.20
C PRO A 22 -7.55 3.29 -20.76
N GLU A 23 -8.07 3.44 -21.97
CA GLU A 23 -8.52 2.27 -22.74
C GLU A 23 -7.50 1.81 -23.78
N LYS A 24 -6.57 2.66 -24.22
CA LYS A 24 -5.48 2.24 -25.12
C LYS A 24 -4.26 3.14 -24.94
N LEU A 25 -3.30 2.73 -24.10
CA LEU A 25 -1.98 3.36 -24.06
C LEU A 25 -0.90 2.27 -24.17
N SER A 26 -0.59 1.95 -25.42
CA SER A 26 0.66 1.30 -25.82
C SER A 26 1.79 2.31 -25.63
N CYS A 27 2.50 2.24 -24.50
CA CYS A 27 3.58 3.18 -24.22
C CYS A 27 4.90 2.68 -24.82
N LYS A 28 5.28 3.28 -25.95
CA LYS A 28 6.67 3.31 -26.44
C LYS A 28 7.51 4.09 -25.41
N SER A 29 8.76 3.66 -25.21
CA SER A 29 9.77 4.22 -24.29
C SER A 29 9.59 5.70 -23.98
N ALA A 30 9.22 6.03 -22.74
CA ALA A 30 9.07 7.41 -22.27
C ALA A 30 10.10 7.70 -21.17
N SER A 31 11.09 8.54 -21.48
CA SER A 31 11.93 9.18 -20.47
C SER A 31 11.10 10.25 -19.76
N ALA A 32 10.80 10.04 -18.49
CA ALA A 32 10.12 11.03 -17.65
C ALA A 32 11.10 11.64 -16.65
N HIS A 33 11.22 12.97 -16.67
CA HIS A 33 12.06 13.74 -15.75
C HIS A 33 11.17 14.37 -14.67
N PHE A 34 11.49 14.13 -13.40
CA PHE A 34 10.76 14.70 -12.26
C PHE A 34 11.72 15.45 -11.34
N ALA A 35 11.36 16.69 -10.96
CA ALA A 35 12.11 17.52 -10.03
C ALA A 35 11.35 17.67 -8.71
N PHE A 36 12.06 17.58 -7.57
CA PHE A 36 11.53 17.88 -6.24
C PHE A 36 12.32 19.02 -5.60
N PRO A 37 11.66 19.93 -4.88
CA PRO A 37 12.36 20.79 -3.95
C PRO A 37 12.72 19.94 -2.71
N ASP A 38 14.01 19.85 -2.46
CA ASP A 38 14.67 19.38 -1.25
C ASP A 38 14.60 17.87 -0.91
N SER A 39 15.65 17.13 -1.29
CA SER A 39 16.10 15.96 -0.52
C SER A 39 17.57 15.67 -0.77
N SER A 40 18.40 15.85 0.27
CA SER A 40 19.83 15.47 0.33
C SER A 40 20.08 13.96 0.41
N SER A 41 19.09 13.12 0.06
CA SER A 41 19.23 11.66 0.03
C SER A 41 19.47 11.19 -1.40
N THR A 42 20.64 10.60 -1.66
CA THR A 42 20.94 9.86 -2.90
C THR A 42 20.07 8.61 -2.95
N ILE A 43 19.13 8.53 -3.91
CA ILE A 43 18.29 7.34 -4.09
C ILE A 43 18.57 6.72 -5.46
N ASP A 44 19.39 5.67 -5.44
CA ASP A 44 19.35 4.65 -6.48
C ASP A 44 18.47 3.51 -5.97
N THR A 45 17.35 3.26 -6.63
CA THR A 45 16.43 2.20 -6.19
C THR A 45 15.81 1.49 -7.38
N THR A 46 15.78 0.16 -7.29
CA THR A 46 15.03 -0.70 -8.22
C THR A 46 13.70 -1.09 -7.57
N LEU A 47 12.61 -0.64 -8.17
CA LEU A 47 11.26 -1.06 -7.82
C LEU A 47 10.95 -2.34 -8.61
N ASN A 48 10.52 -3.39 -7.91
CA ASN A 48 10.13 -4.66 -8.51
C ASN A 48 8.65 -4.92 -8.29
N HIS A 49 8.01 -5.63 -9.22
CA HIS A 49 6.64 -6.07 -9.03
C HIS A 49 6.51 -7.11 -7.89
N VAL A 50 5.39 -7.11 -7.18
CA VAL A 50 5.16 -7.99 -6.01
C VAL A 50 5.20 -9.49 -6.35
N HIS A 51 4.91 -9.84 -7.61
CA HIS A 51 4.95 -11.23 -8.12
C HIS A 51 6.33 -11.63 -8.68
N LYS A 52 7.41 -10.89 -8.38
CA LYS A 52 8.75 -11.15 -8.91
C LYS A 52 9.36 -12.45 -8.38
N GLY A 53 10.05 -13.15 -9.29
CA GLY A 53 10.79 -14.38 -9.01
C GLY A 53 9.86 -15.58 -8.76
N HIS A 54 10.44 -16.66 -8.25
CA HIS A 54 9.72 -17.85 -7.80
C HIS A 54 10.13 -18.18 -6.37
N ARG A 55 9.28 -18.90 -5.65
CA ARG A 55 9.60 -19.47 -4.35
C ARG A 55 10.58 -20.63 -4.58
N PRO A 56 11.69 -20.68 -3.83
CA PRO A 56 12.53 -21.87 -3.81
C PRO A 56 11.69 -23.09 -3.41
N THR A 57 12.01 -24.26 -3.94
CA THR A 57 11.38 -25.51 -3.50
C THR A 57 11.51 -25.64 -1.98
N ASP A 58 10.38 -25.85 -1.31
CA ASP A 58 10.37 -25.98 0.15
C ASP A 58 10.99 -27.34 0.49
N LYS A 59 12.19 -27.35 1.06
CA LYS A 59 12.91 -28.59 1.41
C LYS A 59 12.24 -29.40 2.53
N ARG A 60 11.17 -28.87 3.13
CA ARG A 60 10.31 -29.55 4.10
C ARG A 60 9.21 -30.29 3.34
N GLU A 61 9.49 -31.51 2.89
CA GLU A 61 8.50 -32.31 2.16
C GLU A 61 7.66 -33.23 3.07
N ALA A 62 6.44 -33.50 2.55
CA ALA A 62 5.41 -34.47 2.92
C ALA A 62 4.31 -34.11 3.95
N ASN A 63 4.57 -33.40 5.06
CA ASN A 63 3.57 -33.32 6.15
C ASN A 63 2.90 -31.94 6.39
N ILE A 64 2.81 -31.10 5.36
CA ILE A 64 2.08 -29.82 5.45
C ILE A 64 0.77 -29.93 4.66
N LYS A 65 -0.37 -30.00 5.37
CA LYS A 65 -1.71 -30.17 4.79
C LYS A 65 -2.13 -29.04 3.83
N SER A 66 -1.57 -27.84 3.95
CA SER A 66 -1.76 -26.78 2.96
C SER A 66 -0.55 -25.85 2.89
N HIS A 67 0.11 -25.80 1.74
CA HIS A 67 1.12 -24.77 1.49
C HIS A 67 0.43 -23.41 1.31
N ARG A 68 1.07 -22.34 1.82
CA ARG A 68 0.68 -20.97 1.47
C ARG A 68 0.71 -20.84 -0.06
N PRO A 69 -0.36 -20.36 -0.72
CA PRO A 69 -0.40 -20.24 -2.17
C PRO A 69 0.75 -19.38 -2.67
N GLU A 70 1.33 -19.78 -3.80
CA GLU A 70 2.45 -19.07 -4.41
C GLU A 70 1.95 -17.80 -5.10
N ILE A 71 2.40 -16.65 -4.60
CA ILE A 71 2.09 -15.31 -5.15
C ILE A 71 3.21 -14.85 -6.11
N ARG A 72 4.29 -15.63 -6.26
CA ARG A 72 5.46 -15.29 -7.07
C ARG A 72 5.40 -16.02 -8.41
N THR A 73 4.95 -15.32 -9.45
CA THR A 73 4.71 -15.89 -10.79
C THR A 73 5.88 -15.70 -11.76
N GLY A 74 7.05 -15.28 -11.29
CA GLY A 74 8.20 -15.01 -12.14
C GLY A 74 8.11 -13.67 -12.87
N CYS A 75 7.30 -12.73 -12.36
CA CYS A 75 7.10 -11.44 -13.01
C CYS A 75 8.44 -10.69 -13.12
N LYS A 76 8.78 -10.24 -14.34
CA LYS A 76 10.01 -9.50 -14.63
C LYS A 76 9.83 -7.98 -14.61
N ALA A 77 8.61 -7.49 -14.45
CA ALA A 77 8.31 -6.07 -14.42
C ALA A 77 9.10 -5.36 -13.32
N ALA A 78 9.86 -4.34 -13.72
CA ALA A 78 10.77 -3.60 -12.85
C ALA A 78 10.96 -2.17 -13.37
N MET A 79 11.32 -1.28 -12.46
CA MET A 79 11.67 0.11 -12.76
C MET A 79 12.91 0.50 -11.95
N LYS A 80 13.93 1.01 -12.61
CA LYS A 80 15.12 1.57 -11.96
C LYS A 80 15.06 3.09 -11.99
N ILE A 81 15.29 3.68 -10.83
CA ILE A 81 15.32 5.12 -10.63
C ILE A 81 16.71 5.49 -10.13
N ASN A 82 17.33 6.46 -10.79
CA ASN A 82 18.61 7.06 -10.41
C ASN A 82 18.38 8.52 -10.00
N GLY A 83 18.84 8.85 -8.80
CA GLY A 83 18.83 10.19 -8.23
C GLY A 83 20.21 10.61 -7.71
N ARG A 84 21.31 10.02 -8.20
CA ARG A 84 22.65 10.44 -7.79
C ARG A 84 22.96 11.84 -8.32
N GLY A 85 23.38 12.72 -7.41
CA GLY A 85 24.07 13.97 -7.72
C GLY A 85 23.26 15.03 -8.47
N THR A 86 21.98 14.81 -8.72
CA THR A 86 21.11 15.75 -9.44
C THR A 86 19.82 15.96 -8.65
N ALA A 87 19.27 17.17 -8.69
CA ALA A 87 17.97 17.49 -8.07
C ALA A 87 16.76 16.84 -8.80
N LYS A 88 17.04 15.90 -9.71
CA LYS A 88 16.08 15.28 -10.62
C LYS A 88 16.24 13.77 -10.56
N TYR A 89 15.12 13.06 -10.42
CA TYR A 89 15.10 11.61 -10.55
C TYR A 89 14.94 11.25 -12.03
N THR A 90 15.76 10.31 -12.49
CA THR A 90 15.69 9.75 -13.85
C THR A 90 15.33 8.28 -13.79
N VAL A 91 14.37 7.86 -14.60
CA VAL A 91 14.07 6.44 -14.78
C VAL A 91 15.08 5.88 -15.77
N THR A 92 16.01 5.05 -15.30
CA THR A 92 17.10 4.49 -16.12
C THR A 92 16.70 3.22 -16.85
N GLU A 93 15.77 2.45 -16.28
CA GLU A 93 15.28 1.23 -16.86
C GLU A 93 13.80 1.05 -16.50
N PHE A 94 12.99 0.67 -17.48
CA PHE A 94 11.58 0.37 -17.28
C PHE A 94 11.18 -0.86 -18.09
N ILE A 95 10.82 -1.92 -17.39
CA ILE A 95 10.29 -3.17 -17.94
C ILE A 95 8.79 -3.18 -17.63
N PRO A 96 7.92 -2.82 -18.60
CA PRO A 96 6.47 -2.77 -18.39
C PRO A 96 5.80 -4.16 -18.43
N GLU A 97 6.50 -5.18 -18.90
CA GLU A 97 5.92 -6.47 -19.20
C GLU A 97 5.66 -7.29 -17.93
N HIS A 98 4.39 -7.57 -17.67
CA HIS A 98 3.94 -8.40 -16.57
C HIS A 98 3.71 -9.84 -17.04
N GLY A 99 4.81 -10.58 -17.23
CA GLY A 99 4.75 -12.01 -17.57
C GLY A 99 4.21 -12.88 -16.42
N GLY A 100 3.42 -13.89 -16.77
CA GLY A 100 3.02 -14.95 -15.84
C GLY A 100 1.87 -14.62 -14.88
N HIS A 101 1.25 -13.43 -14.97
CA HIS A 101 0.05 -13.12 -14.18
C HIS A 101 -0.85 -12.07 -14.83
N VAL A 102 -2.12 -12.07 -14.42
CA VAL A 102 -3.10 -11.07 -14.84
C VAL A 102 -2.95 -9.81 -13.97
N LEU A 103 -3.07 -8.64 -14.59
CA LEU A 103 -3.11 -7.37 -13.88
C LEU A 103 -4.43 -7.20 -13.13
N ALA A 104 -4.39 -6.52 -11.98
CA ALA A 104 -5.60 -6.20 -11.25
C ALA A 104 -6.54 -5.33 -12.12
N SER A 105 -7.80 -5.73 -12.23
CA SER A 105 -8.83 -4.96 -12.92
C SER A 105 -9.01 -3.59 -12.24
N PRO A 106 -9.26 -2.51 -13.01
CA PRO A 106 -9.55 -1.18 -12.46
C PRO A 106 -10.64 -1.18 -11.38
N ASN A 107 -11.66 -2.04 -11.54
CA ASN A 107 -12.77 -2.17 -10.58
C ASN A 107 -12.35 -2.78 -9.22
N LYS A 108 -11.18 -3.41 -9.15
CA LYS A 108 -10.62 -4.05 -7.96
C LYS A 108 -9.42 -3.28 -7.38
N THR A 109 -9.16 -2.06 -7.87
CA THR A 109 -8.05 -1.22 -7.40
C THR A 109 -8.12 -0.92 -5.91
N PHE A 110 -9.32 -0.77 -5.35
CA PHE A 110 -9.54 -0.56 -3.91
C PHE A 110 -9.03 -1.72 -3.02
N LEU A 111 -8.73 -2.89 -3.59
CA LEU A 111 -8.13 -4.02 -2.87
C LEU A 111 -6.60 -3.91 -2.79
N LEU A 112 -5.97 -3.16 -3.69
CA LEU A 112 -4.52 -2.98 -3.77
C LEU A 112 -4.02 -2.15 -2.59
N ARG A 113 -3.05 -2.67 -1.83
CA ARG A 113 -2.52 -2.01 -0.63
C ARG A 113 -1.92 -0.61 -0.91
N SER A 114 -1.44 -0.38 -2.13
CA SER A 114 -0.95 0.93 -2.58
C SER A 114 -2.04 1.99 -2.69
N HIS A 115 -3.27 1.57 -3.01
CA HIS A 115 -4.45 2.43 -3.14
C HIS A 115 -5.25 2.57 -1.85
N ARG A 116 -5.06 1.67 -0.90
CA ARG A 116 -5.76 1.71 0.39
C ARG A 116 -5.12 2.76 1.30
N ASN A 117 -5.92 3.71 1.75
CA ASN A 117 -5.53 4.69 2.75
C ASN A 117 -6.76 5.10 3.56
N ILE A 118 -6.58 5.29 4.87
CA ILE A 118 -7.61 5.87 5.74
C ILE A 118 -7.28 7.35 5.86
N ASN A 119 -8.11 8.19 5.26
CA ASN A 119 -7.96 9.65 5.37
C ASN A 119 -8.28 10.11 6.81
N THR A 120 -7.80 11.29 7.21
CA THR A 120 -8.07 11.89 8.53
C THR A 120 -9.56 12.05 8.81
N LEU A 121 -10.35 12.49 7.83
CA LEU A 121 -11.82 12.57 7.93
C LEU A 121 -12.49 11.22 8.09
N GLN A 122 -11.94 10.17 7.47
CA GLN A 122 -12.47 8.82 7.61
C GLN A 122 -12.06 8.25 8.97
N ALA A 123 -10.85 8.52 9.45
CA ALA A 123 -10.38 8.14 10.77
C ALA A 123 -11.25 8.76 11.88
N SER A 124 -11.63 10.04 11.77
CA SER A 124 -12.55 10.66 12.74
C SER A 124 -13.94 10.02 12.73
N GLN A 125 -14.45 9.64 11.55
CA GLN A 125 -15.70 8.88 11.45
C GLN A 125 -15.59 7.50 12.12
N VAL A 126 -14.49 6.80 11.89
CA VAL A 126 -14.20 5.51 12.55
C VAL A 126 -14.19 5.68 14.06
N ASP A 127 -13.61 6.76 14.56
CA ASP A 127 -13.52 7.05 15.99
C ASP A 127 -14.88 7.33 16.63
N ILE A 128 -15.76 8.05 15.93
CA ILE A 128 -17.14 8.29 16.37
C ILE A 128 -17.93 6.98 16.41
N ILE A 129 -17.75 6.12 15.39
CA ILE A 129 -18.41 4.82 15.33
C ILE A 129 -17.92 3.92 16.47
N GLU A 130 -16.60 3.89 16.74
CA GLU A 130 -16.02 3.12 17.84
C GLU A 130 -16.55 3.63 19.21
N SER A 131 -16.59 4.95 19.43
CA SER A 131 -17.07 5.53 20.69
C SER A 131 -18.57 5.29 20.93
N SER A 132 -19.35 5.12 19.86
CA SER A 132 -20.76 4.70 19.96
C SER A 132 -20.95 3.21 20.26
N GLY A 133 -19.88 2.44 20.47
CA GLY A 133 -19.94 1.02 20.83
C GLY A 133 -20.32 0.10 19.67
N ILE A 134 -20.29 0.58 18.43
CA ILE A 134 -20.64 -0.22 17.26
C ILE A 134 -19.52 -1.22 16.95
N ALA A 135 -19.88 -2.49 16.79
CA ALA A 135 -18.93 -3.53 16.44
C ALA A 135 -18.18 -3.20 15.12
N PRO A 136 -16.86 -3.46 15.02
CA PRO A 136 -16.06 -3.05 13.86
C PRO A 136 -16.60 -3.48 12.48
N LYS A 137 -17.18 -4.68 12.40
CA LYS A 137 -17.80 -5.19 11.16
C LYS A 137 -19.06 -4.39 10.78
N ALA A 138 -19.88 -4.03 11.77
CA ALA A 138 -21.06 -3.22 11.56
C ALA A 138 -20.68 -1.78 11.20
N GLY A 139 -19.66 -1.21 11.87
CA GLY A 139 -19.12 0.12 11.59
C GLY A 139 -18.62 0.26 10.15
N TYR A 140 -17.79 -0.68 9.69
CA TYR A 140 -17.35 -0.71 8.29
C TYR A 140 -18.51 -0.86 7.30
N THR A 141 -19.52 -1.66 7.64
CA THR A 141 -20.72 -1.85 6.81
C THR A 141 -21.52 -0.55 6.72
N LEU A 142 -21.64 0.20 7.82
CA LEU A 142 -22.27 1.51 7.86
C LEU A 142 -21.55 2.50 6.94
N MET A 143 -20.22 2.62 7.05
CA MET A 143 -19.43 3.48 6.15
C MET A 143 -19.57 3.07 4.68
N SER A 144 -19.59 1.76 4.41
CA SER A 144 -19.79 1.25 3.04
C SER A 144 -21.15 1.64 2.48
N LYS A 145 -22.21 1.60 3.30
CA LYS A 145 -23.55 2.04 2.91
C LYS A 145 -23.61 3.55 2.69
N GLN A 146 -22.98 4.34 3.56
CA GLN A 146 -22.90 5.79 3.40
C GLN A 146 -22.21 6.20 2.09
N MET A 147 -21.18 5.45 1.69
CA MET A 147 -20.43 5.67 0.45
C MET A 147 -21.05 4.96 -0.77
N GLY A 148 -22.24 4.37 -0.62
CA GLY A 148 -22.99 3.64 -1.66
C GLY A 148 -22.43 2.25 -1.99
N ASP A 149 -21.13 2.02 -1.86
CA ASP A 149 -20.50 0.72 -2.07
C ASP A 149 -19.16 0.62 -1.34
N ARG A 150 -18.71 -0.61 -1.08
CA ARG A 150 -17.42 -0.92 -0.42
C ARG A 150 -16.23 -0.38 -1.21
N LYS A 151 -16.31 -0.41 -2.54
CA LYS A 151 -15.25 0.09 -3.43
C LYS A 151 -14.99 1.59 -3.29
N ASN A 152 -16.00 2.36 -2.85
CA ASN A 152 -15.93 3.81 -2.71
C ASN A 152 -15.34 4.24 -1.36
N VAL A 153 -15.25 3.33 -0.38
CA VAL A 153 -14.71 3.63 0.96
C VAL A 153 -13.20 3.90 0.91
N GLY A 154 -12.47 3.31 -0.04
CA GLY A 154 -11.02 3.51 -0.19
C GLY A 154 -10.14 2.66 0.73
N PHE A 155 -10.73 1.79 1.56
CA PHE A 155 -10.00 0.80 2.36
C PHE A 155 -10.89 -0.43 2.65
N ILE A 156 -10.27 -1.52 3.13
CA ILE A 156 -10.98 -2.76 3.45
C ILE A 156 -11.25 -2.91 4.96
N LEU A 157 -12.16 -3.82 5.31
CA LEU A 157 -12.47 -4.16 6.71
C LEU A 157 -11.23 -4.50 7.55
N GLU A 158 -10.23 -5.12 6.94
CA GLU A 158 -8.98 -5.45 7.65
C GLU A 158 -8.16 -4.20 7.99
N ASP A 159 -8.14 -3.19 7.12
CA ASP A 159 -7.48 -1.92 7.40
C ASP A 159 -8.21 -1.19 8.55
N TYR A 160 -9.55 -1.22 8.55
CA TYR A 160 -10.39 -0.69 9.65
C TYR A 160 -10.04 -1.34 10.99
N ARG A 161 -9.98 -2.67 11.04
CA ARG A 161 -9.60 -3.40 12.27
C ARG A 161 -8.17 -3.11 12.71
N ASN A 162 -7.24 -3.03 11.75
CA ASN A 162 -5.85 -2.71 12.04
C ASN A 162 -5.72 -1.30 12.61
N TYR A 163 -6.45 -0.32 12.08
CA TYR A 163 -6.50 1.03 12.62
C TYR A 163 -6.94 1.03 14.09
N LEU A 164 -8.07 0.38 14.41
CA LEU A 164 -8.57 0.30 15.79
C LEU A 164 -7.62 -0.42 16.74
N ARG A 165 -6.98 -1.50 16.27
CA ARG A 165 -5.96 -2.23 17.04
C ARG A 165 -4.77 -1.30 17.32
N SER A 166 -4.24 -0.65 16.30
CA SER A 166 -3.13 0.30 16.45
C SER A 166 -3.49 1.44 17.39
N LYS A 167 -4.70 2.01 17.29
CA LYS A 167 -5.19 3.05 18.19
C LYS A 167 -5.20 2.59 19.64
N ARG A 168 -5.79 1.41 19.93
CA ARG A 168 -5.80 0.83 21.28
C ARG A 168 -4.39 0.60 21.81
N THR A 169 -3.51 0.01 21.01
CA THR A 169 -2.11 -0.21 21.40
C THR A 169 -1.35 1.10 21.68
N MET A 170 -1.67 2.19 20.99
CA MET A 170 -1.06 3.50 21.28
C MET A 170 -1.60 4.09 22.58
N GLN A 171 -2.91 3.96 22.83
CA GLN A 171 -3.53 4.42 24.09
C GLN A 171 -2.98 3.67 25.31
N THR A 172 -2.80 2.34 25.21
CA THR A 172 -2.23 1.53 26.30
C THR A 172 -0.78 1.89 26.58
N LYS A 173 0.04 2.11 25.55
CA LYS A 173 1.45 2.54 25.73
C LYS A 173 1.58 3.87 26.48
N THR A 174 0.67 4.81 26.22
CA THR A 174 0.69 6.13 26.86
C THR A 174 0.15 6.11 28.29
N GLY A 175 -0.78 5.20 28.64
CA GLY A 175 -1.48 5.21 29.93
C GLY A 175 -1.18 4.04 30.90
N GLU A 176 -0.71 2.89 30.44
CA GLU A 176 -0.65 1.66 31.26
C GLU A 176 0.76 1.27 31.69
N THR A 177 1.80 1.83 31.07
CA THR A 177 3.20 1.55 31.45
C THR A 177 3.54 2.07 32.84
N GLY A 178 2.74 2.99 33.42
CA GLY A 178 2.95 3.50 34.78
C GLY A 178 2.60 2.49 35.87
N GLY A 179 1.38 1.93 35.85
CA GLY A 179 0.88 1.07 36.93
C GLY A 179 1.51 -0.33 36.97
N VAL A 180 1.85 -0.91 35.81
CA VAL A 180 2.55 -2.21 35.75
C VAL A 180 4.00 -2.06 36.21
N LEU A 181 4.67 -0.95 35.89
CA LEU A 181 6.02 -0.67 36.35
C LEU A 181 6.04 -0.41 37.87
N GLU A 182 5.07 0.36 38.38
CA GLU A 182 4.91 0.65 39.80
C GLU A 182 4.73 -0.63 40.62
N TYR A 183 3.85 -1.54 40.18
CA TYR A 183 3.66 -2.87 40.78
C TYR A 183 4.94 -3.73 40.76
N LEU A 184 5.73 -3.66 39.70
CA LEU A 184 6.98 -4.42 39.56
C LEU A 184 8.14 -3.83 40.37
N THR A 185 8.10 -2.53 40.68
CA THR A 185 9.10 -1.82 41.50
C THR A 185 8.79 -1.83 42.99
N GLN A 186 7.58 -2.23 43.40
CA GLN A 186 7.15 -2.33 44.81
C GLN A 186 7.58 -3.65 45.48
N ARG A 187 8.83 -4.08 45.30
CA ARG A 187 9.38 -5.29 45.91
C ARG A 187 10.58 -5.02 46.80
#